data_AF-A0A3A5JQG0-F1
#
_entry.id   AF-A0A3A5JQG0-F1
#
_cell.length_a   1.000
_cell.length_b   1.000
_cell.length_c   1.000
_cell.angle_alpha   90.00
_cell.angle_beta   90.00
_cell.angle_gamma   90.00
#
_symmetry.space_group_name_H-M   'P 1'
#
loop_
_entity.id
_entity.type
_entity.pdbx_description
1 polymer ?
#
loop_
_entity_poly.entity_id
_entity_poly.type
_entity_poly.pdbx_seq_one_letter_code
_entity_poly.pdbx_strand_id
1 'polypeptide(L)'
;MDVLVTLLRLSAGLSVVLLVGLIYIWGRNYLVFRSKYAAGLLIFAGLLLLQTGLTTYFYAFHPVVSGWIANPELVHPLPLMVMSSAQVLELAGIALVVWISWD
;
A
#
# COMPACT_ATOMS: atom_id res chain seq x y z
N MET A 1 -4.47 12.55 -16.80
CA MET A 1 -4.02 12.55 -15.39
C MET A 1 -4.89 11.63 -14.55
N ASP A 2 -6.20 11.59 -14.83
CA ASP A 2 -7.19 10.82 -14.09
C ASP A 2 -6.86 9.33 -13.95
N VAL A 3 -6.33 8.69 -15.00
CA VAL A 3 -5.92 7.28 -14.94
C VAL A 3 -4.80 7.07 -13.93
N LEU A 4 -3.79 7.93 -13.90
CA LEU A 4 -2.67 7.82 -12.95
C LEU A 4 -3.15 8.05 -11.52
N VAL A 5 -3.98 9.08 -11.29
CA VAL A 5 -4.60 9.33 -9.97
C VAL A 5 -5.43 8.13 -9.52
N THR A 6 -6.21 7.53 -10.43
CA THR A 6 -7.04 6.36 -10.14
C THR A 6 -6.18 5.15 -9.79
N LEU A 7 -5.13 4.88 -10.58
CA LEU A 7 -4.18 3.80 -10.31
C LEU A 7 -3.52 3.99 -8.95
N LEU A 8 -3.01 5.18 -8.65
CA LEU A 8 -2.39 5.51 -7.37
C LEU A 8 -3.34 5.21 -6.20
N ARG A 9 -4.57 5.73 -6.25
CA ARG A 9 -5.57 5.56 -5.18
C ARG A 9 -5.99 4.11 -5.02
N LEU A 10 -6.31 3.44 -6.13
CA LEU A 10 -6.81 2.06 -6.11
C LEU A 10 -5.73 1.10 -5.63
N SER A 11 -4.50 1.24 -6.14
CA SER A 11 -3.39 0.38 -5.73
C SER A 11 -3.00 0.58 -4.27
N ALA A 12 -2.94 1.83 -3.78
CA ALA A 12 -2.69 2.10 -2.37
C ALA A 12 -3.80 1.52 -1.47
N GLY A 13 -5.07 1.75 -1.82
CA GLY A 13 -6.20 1.24 -1.05
C GLY A 13 -6.25 -0.29 -0.99
N LEU A 14 -6.00 -0.97 -2.11
CA LEU A 14 -5.94 -2.44 -2.15
C LEU A 14 -4.76 -2.98 -1.33
N SER A 15 -3.59 -2.34 -1.43
CA SER A 15 -2.41 -2.72 -0.64
C SER A 15 -2.69 -2.67 0.87
N VAL A 16 -3.40 -1.63 1.34
CA VAL A 16 -3.83 -1.52 2.75
C VAL A 16 -4.68 -2.73 3.16
N VAL A 17 -5.68 -3.10 2.35
CA VAL A 17 -6.59 -4.23 2.64
C VAL A 17 -5.81 -5.54 2.73
N LEU A 18 -4.93 -5.81 1.76
CA LEU A 18 -4.14 -7.03 1.73
C LEU A 18 -3.15 -7.11 2.90
N LEU A 19 -2.49 -6.00 3.25
CA LEU A 19 -1.56 -5.95 4.38
C LEU A 19 -2.25 -6.16 5.72
N VAL A 20 -3.45 -5.60 5.93
CA VAL A 20 -4.26 -5.89 7.12
C VAL A 20 -4.56 -7.38 7.24
N GLY A 21 -4.92 -8.03 6.12
CA GLY A 21 -5.14 -9.48 6.05
C GLY A 21 -3.87 -10.28 6.41
N LEU A 22 -2.73 -9.94 5.82
CA LEU A 22 -1.44 -10.58 6.10
C LEU A 22 -1.02 -10.43 7.56
N ILE A 23 -1.10 -9.23 8.11
CA ILE A 23 -0.75 -8.95 9.51
C ILE A 23 -1.65 -9.78 10.45
N TYR A 24 -2.93 -9.91 10.13
CA TYR A 24 -3.84 -10.75 10.90
C TYR A 24 -3.42 -12.23 10.88
N ILE A 25 -3.16 -12.78 9.70
CA ILE A 25 -2.75 -14.20 9.52
C ILE A 25 -1.41 -14.46 10.21
N TRP A 26 -0.39 -13.65 9.92
CA TRP A 26 0.94 -13.81 10.50
C TRP A 26 0.95 -13.51 11.99
N GLY A 27 0.12 -12.58 12.47
CA GLY A 27 -0.03 -12.25 13.89
C GLY A 27 -0.54 -13.46 14.66
N ARG A 28 -1.59 -14.10 14.14
CA ARG A 28 -2.11 -15.36 14.69
C ARG A 28 -1.04 -16.46 14.70
N ASN A 29 -0.30 -16.63 13.61
CA ASN A 29 0.74 -17.64 13.51
C ASN A 29 1.93 -17.35 14.45
N TYR A 30 2.28 -16.08 14.63
CA TYR A 30 3.34 -15.67 15.55
C TYR A 30 2.99 -15.99 17.00
N LEU A 31 1.73 -15.81 17.41
CA LEU A 31 1.29 -16.18 18.75
C LEU A 31 1.42 -17.69 19.02
N VAL A 32 1.35 -18.52 17.99
CA VAL A 32 1.50 -19.99 18.09
C VAL A 32 2.97 -20.41 18.05
N PHE A 33 3.71 -20.00 17.02
CA PHE A 33 5.05 -20.52 16.74
C PHE A 33 6.20 -19.67 17.32
N ARG A 34 5.93 -18.40 17.68
CA ARG A 34 6.91 -17.44 18.25
C ARG A 34 8.24 -17.37 17.49
N SER A 35 8.20 -17.52 16.17
CA SER A 35 9.39 -17.48 15.31
C SER A 35 9.90 -16.04 15.14
N LYS A 36 11.23 -15.87 15.20
CA LYS A 36 11.89 -14.57 14.93
C LYS A 36 11.65 -14.10 13.48
N TYR A 37 11.53 -15.03 12.53
CA TYR A 37 11.22 -14.69 11.13
C TYR A 37 9.81 -14.10 10.98
N ALA A 38 8.82 -14.69 11.66
CA ALA A 38 7.45 -14.18 11.65
C ALA A 38 7.34 -12.79 12.32
N ALA A 39 8.10 -12.54 13.39
CA ALA A 39 8.19 -11.21 13.99
C ALA A 39 8.76 -10.16 13.01
N GLY A 40 9.83 -10.51 12.29
CA GLY A 40 10.42 -9.63 11.27
C GLY A 40 9.43 -9.28 10.15
N LEU A 41 8.71 -10.28 9.64
CA LEU A 41 7.66 -10.09 8.63
C LEU A 41 6.52 -9.20 9.14
N LEU A 42 6.10 -9.36 10.40
CA LEU A 42 5.06 -8.52 11.01
C LEU A 42 5.47 -7.06 11.15
N ILE A 43 6.71 -6.80 11.61
CA ILE A 43 7.24 -5.44 11.71
C ILE A 43 7.32 -4.82 10.31
N PHE A 44 7.84 -5.56 9.34
CA PHE A 44 7.94 -5.09 7.96
C PHE A 44 6.56 -4.78 7.36
N ALA A 45 5.59 -5.68 7.49
CA ALA A 45 4.23 -5.45 7.01
C ALA A 45 3.55 -4.29 7.75
N GLY A 46 3.80 -4.11 9.05
CA GLY A 46 3.27 -2.98 9.82
C GLY A 46 3.82 -1.63 9.34
N LEU A 47 5.13 -1.56 9.07
CA LEU A 47 5.76 -0.36 8.50
C LEU A 47 5.25 -0.08 7.09
N LEU A 48 5.13 -1.11 6.25
CA LEU A 48 4.58 -0.98 4.91
C LEU A 48 3.12 -0.54 4.96
N LEU A 49 2.31 -1.10 5.86
CA LEU A 49 0.91 -0.70 6.08
C LEU A 49 0.81 0.77 6.49
N LEU A 50 1.70 1.24 7.37
CA LEU A 50 1.73 2.65 7.74
C LEU A 50 2.06 3.54 6.53
N GLN A 51 3.08 3.18 5.75
CA GLN A 51 3.47 3.91 4.54
C GLN A 51 2.32 3.97 3.53
N THR A 52 1.79 2.82 3.12
CA THR A 52 0.68 2.72 2.15
C THR A 52 -0.60 3.37 2.70
N GLY A 53 -0.83 3.27 4.01
CA GLY A 53 -1.95 3.91 4.71
C GLY A 53 -1.87 5.43 4.64
N LEU A 54 -0.70 6.01 4.88
CA LEU A 54 -0.46 7.44 4.72
C LEU A 54 -0.65 7.86 3.26
N THR A 55 -0.11 7.11 2.29
CA THR A 55 -0.34 7.34 0.86
C THR A 55 -1.83 7.35 0.53
N THR A 56 -2.57 6.35 0.99
CA THR A 56 -4.02 6.25 0.77
C THR A 56 -4.75 7.44 1.39
N TYR A 57 -4.43 7.80 2.64
CA TYR A 57 -5.03 8.94 3.31
C TYR A 57 -4.80 10.25 2.57
N PHE A 58 -3.54 10.59 2.27
CA PHE A 58 -3.20 11.87 1.66
C PHE A 58 -3.71 12.00 0.22
N TYR A 59 -3.63 10.95 -0.58
CA TYR A 59 -3.97 11.03 -2.00
C TYR A 59 -5.45 10.71 -2.31
N ALA A 60 -6.17 10.02 -1.42
CA ALA A 60 -7.59 9.72 -1.60
C ALA A 60 -8.53 10.54 -0.72
N PHE A 61 -8.16 10.84 0.54
CA PHE A 61 -9.09 11.38 1.54
C PHE A 61 -8.75 12.80 2.00
N HIS A 62 -7.47 13.19 2.04
CA HIS A 62 -7.09 14.52 2.52
C HIS A 62 -7.58 15.60 1.55
N PRO A 63 -8.40 16.58 1.97
CA PRO A 63 -9.15 17.45 1.07
C PRO A 63 -8.25 18.33 0.20
N VAL A 64 -7.10 18.75 0.72
CA VAL A 64 -6.17 19.63 0.00
C VAL A 64 -5.31 18.82 -0.98
N VAL A 65 -4.68 17.74 -0.51
CA VAL A 65 -3.66 16.99 -1.27
C VAL A 65 -4.31 16.16 -2.37
N SER A 66 -5.47 15.55 -2.10
CA SER A 66 -6.25 14.81 -3.09
C SER A 66 -6.71 15.70 -4.25
N GLY A 67 -6.99 16.98 -3.99
CA GLY A 67 -7.35 17.97 -5.00
C GLY A 67 -6.15 18.43 -5.84
N TRP A 68 -4.98 18.60 -5.20
CA TRP A 68 -3.74 18.99 -5.90
C TRP A 68 -3.33 17.99 -6.96
N ILE A 69 -3.30 16.69 -6.63
CA ILE A 69 -2.88 15.65 -7.58
C ILE A 69 -3.85 15.46 -8.75
N ALA A 70 -5.10 15.89 -8.59
CA ALA A 70 -6.11 15.86 -9.64
C ALA A 70 -6.06 17.10 -10.55
N ASN A 71 -5.31 18.15 -10.16
CA ASN A 71 -5.20 19.38 -10.92
C ASN A 71 -3.88 19.41 -11.73
N PRO A 72 -3.93 19.33 -13.07
CA PRO A 72 -2.75 19.36 -13.93
C PRO A 72 -1.95 20.68 -13.86
N GLU A 73 -2.55 21.78 -13.42
CA GLU A 73 -1.88 23.08 -13.27
C GLU A 73 -1.02 23.14 -12.01
N LEU A 74 -1.35 22.34 -10.99
CA LEU A 74 -0.66 22.31 -9.71
C LEU A 74 0.44 21.24 -9.66
N VAL A 75 0.26 20.13 -10.39
CA VAL A 75 1.17 18.98 -10.34
C VAL A 75 1.58 18.55 -11.74
N HIS A 76 2.88 18.53 -12.00
CA HIS A 76 3.42 18.02 -13.26
C HIS A 76 3.13 16.51 -13.41
N PRO A 77 2.87 16.00 -14.62
CA PRO A 77 2.53 14.59 -14.85
C PRO A 77 3.58 13.58 -14.41
N LEU A 78 4.86 13.97 -14.51
CA LEU A 78 5.99 13.05 -14.31
C LEU A 78 6.05 12.49 -12.87
N PRO A 79 6.04 13.31 -11.79
CA PRO A 79 5.92 12.81 -10.42
C PRO A 79 4.75 11.85 -10.23
N LEU A 80 3.56 12.20 -10.73
CA LEU A 80 2.37 11.38 -10.58
C LEU A 80 2.54 10.01 -11.27
N MET A 81 3.15 9.97 -12.45
CA MET A 81 3.45 8.72 -13.16
C MET A 81 4.38 7.82 -12.35
N VAL A 82 5.48 8.38 -11.81
CA VAL A 82 6.46 7.64 -11.01
C VAL A 82 5.84 7.09 -9.73
N MET A 83 5.03 7.88 -9.04
CA MET A 83 4.36 7.46 -7.81
C MET A 83 3.32 6.38 -8.07
N SER A 84 2.52 6.55 -9.13
CA SER A 84 1.50 5.57 -9.50
C SER A 84 2.11 4.23 -9.91
N SER A 85 3.20 4.24 -10.67
CA SER A 85 3.89 3.00 -11.04
C SER A 85 4.52 2.31 -9.85
N ALA A 86 5.16 3.06 -8.94
CA ALA A 86 5.69 2.52 -7.69
C ALA A 86 4.60 1.86 -6.84
N GLN A 87 3.42 2.48 -6.73
CA GLN A 87 2.32 1.94 -5.94
C GLN A 87 1.71 0.68 -6.56
N VAL A 88 1.64 0.60 -7.89
CA VAL A 88 1.21 -0.61 -8.61
C VAL A 88 2.22 -1.75 -8.39
N LEU A 89 3.52 -1.47 -8.44
CA LEU A 89 4.57 -2.46 -8.14
C LEU A 89 4.52 -2.94 -6.69
N GLU A 90 4.30 -2.03 -5.74
CA GLU A 90 4.11 -2.37 -4.33
C GLU A 90 2.92 -3.31 -4.15
N LEU A 91 1.77 -3.01 -4.77
CA LEU A 91 0.60 -3.88 -4.75
C LEU A 91 0.90 -5.26 -5.34
N ALA A 92 1.62 -5.33 -6.46
CA ALA A 92 2.00 -6.60 -7.08
C ALA A 92 2.90 -7.43 -6.13
N GLY A 93 3.85 -6.79 -5.46
CA GLY A 93 4.69 -7.43 -4.44
C GLY A 93 3.87 -7.96 -3.26
N ILE A 94 2.93 -7.16 -2.74
CA ILE A 94 2.04 -7.58 -1.65
C ILE A 94 1.14 -8.74 -2.09
N ALA A 95 0.56 -8.68 -3.30
CA ALA A 95 -0.26 -9.74 -3.84
C ALA A 95 0.52 -11.06 -3.99
N LEU A 96 1.78 -11.00 -4.42
CA LEU A 96 2.67 -12.16 -4.46
C LEU A 96 2.89 -12.75 -3.06
N VAL A 97 3.13 -11.90 -2.06
CA VAL A 97 3.30 -12.34 -0.65
C VAL A 97 2.01 -12.97 -0.10
N VAL A 98 0.84 -12.42 -0.42
CA VAL A 98 -0.46 -13.01 -0.09
C VAL A 98 -0.59 -14.40 -0.71
N TRP A 99 -0.30 -14.52 -2.01
CA TRP A 99 -0.37 -15.80 -2.71
C TRP A 99 0.55 -16.86 -2.09
N ILE A 100 1.80 -16.50 -1.80
CA ILE A 100 2.77 -17.40 -1.14
C ILE A 100 2.32 -17.76 0.29
N SER A 101 1.62 -16.86 0.99
CA SER A 101 1.16 -17.11 2.36
C SER A 101 -0.13 -17.95 2.44
N TRP A 102 -0.81 -18.17 1.31
CA TRP A 102 -2.00 -19.02 1.25
C TRP A 102 -1.61 -20.50 1.18
N ASP A 103 -0.52 -20.81 0.48
CA ASP A 103 0.01 -22.18 0.32
C ASP A 103 0.43 -22.80 1.68
#